data_AF-A0A7D5P040-F1
#
_entry.id   AF-A0A7D5P040-F1
#
_cell.length_a   1.000
_cell.length_b   1.000
_cell.length_c   1.000
_cell.angle_alpha   90.00
_cell.angle_beta   90.00
_cell.angle_gamma   90.00
#
_symmetry.space_group_name_H-M   'P 1'
#
loop_
_entity.id
_entity.type
_entity.pdbx_description
1 polymer ?
#
loop_
_entity_poly.entity_id
_entity_poly.type
_entity_poly.pdbx_seq_one_letter_code
_entity_poly.pdbx_strand_id
1 'polypeptide(L)'
;MDGERISLRLEPEDLELIDDFVEKHPEFSNRSHLARIAIRSFIERDEGIHLKNSADRVSIRVPGAVHSIIERMVEMGYYSSFESAVEEVLRREFLPKDKIEEVKGKLFDGERKILERM
;
A
#
# COMPACT_ATOMS: atom_id res chain seq x y z
N MET A 1 -4.80 -6.60 25.84
CA MET A 1 -3.84 -7.65 25.44
C MET A 1 -2.47 -7.19 25.89
N ASP A 2 -1.90 -7.86 26.89
CA ASP A 2 -0.51 -7.66 27.28
C ASP A 2 0.37 -8.11 26.11
N GLY A 3 0.88 -7.15 25.35
CA GLY A 3 1.90 -7.41 24.35
C GLY A 3 3.27 -7.50 25.03
N GLU A 4 4.15 -8.34 24.50
CA GLU A 4 5.54 -8.38 24.94
C GLU A 4 6.19 -7.00 24.75
N ARG A 5 6.86 -6.50 25.79
CA ARG A 5 7.51 -5.20 25.78
C ARG A 5 8.96 -5.36 25.35
N ILE A 6 9.30 -4.77 24.21
CA ILE A 6 10.68 -4.60 23.77
C ILE A 6 11.19 -3.22 24.17
N SER A 7 12.50 -3.11 24.42
CA SER A 7 13.17 -1.82 24.64
C SER A 7 14.13 -1.56 23.48
N LEU A 8 13.93 -0.42 22.81
CA LEU A 8 14.76 0.06 21.70
C LEU A 8 15.41 1.37 22.14
N ARG A 9 16.72 1.50 21.93
CA ARG A 9 17.45 2.76 22.16
C ARG A 9 17.50 3.52 20.84
N LEU A 10 17.05 4.77 20.88
CA LEU A 10 17.07 5.70 19.76
C LEU A 10 17.98 6.86 20.11
N GLU A 11 18.60 7.46 19.10
CA GLU A 11 19.34 8.70 19.29
C GLU A 11 18.37 9.86 19.55
N PRO A 12 18.81 10.93 20.24
CA PRO A 12 17.93 12.07 20.56
C PRO A 12 17.29 12.72 19.33
N GLU A 13 18.06 12.83 18.24
CA GLU A 13 17.62 13.40 16.97
C GLU A 13 16.47 12.59 16.34
N ASP A 14 16.53 11.26 16.43
CA ASP A 14 15.48 10.37 15.94
C ASP A 14 14.19 10.51 16.76
N LEU A 15 14.32 10.76 18.07
CA LEU A 15 13.17 10.98 18.95
C LEU A 15 12.45 12.28 18.61
N GLU A 16 13.20 13.36 18.35
CA GLU A 16 12.64 14.64 17.92
C GLU A 16 11.90 14.50 16.58
N LEU A 17 12.49 13.82 15.60
CA LEU A 17 11.85 13.53 14.32
C LEU A 17 10.53 12.77 14.48
N ILE A 18 10.51 11.78 15.38
CA ILE A 18 9.30 11.00 15.67
C ILE A 18 8.23 11.87 16.32
N ASP A 19 8.61 12.72 17.27
CA ASP A 19 7.68 13.61 17.96
C ASP A 19 7.05 14.61 17.00
N ASP A 20 7.86 15.29 16.22
CA ASP A 20 7.43 16.24 15.18
C ASP A 20 6.45 15.59 14.20
N PHE A 21 6.68 14.33 13.84
CA PHE A 21 5.81 13.58 12.95
C PHE A 21 4.48 13.24 13.62
N VAL A 22 4.52 12.72 14.86
CA VAL A 22 3.30 12.39 15.62
C VAL A 22 2.43 13.61 15.87
N GLU A 23 3.02 14.77 16.15
CA GLU A 23 2.28 16.03 16.33
C GLU A 23 1.53 16.48 15.06
N LYS A 24 2.14 16.26 13.89
CA LYS A 24 1.54 16.61 12.58
C LYS A 24 0.51 15.59 12.09
N HIS A 25 0.51 14.38 12.66
CA HIS A 25 -0.25 13.23 12.20
C HIS A 25 -1.07 12.60 13.34
N PRO A 26 -2.21 13.20 13.73
CA PRO A 26 -3.01 12.78 14.89
C PRO A 26 -3.59 11.36 14.80
N GLU A 27 -3.57 10.74 13.62
CA GLU A 27 -3.87 9.32 13.43
C GLU A 27 -2.92 8.40 14.24
N PHE A 28 -1.71 8.87 14.55
CA PHE A 28 -0.77 8.18 15.43
C PHE A 28 -0.91 8.68 16.86
N SER A 29 -1.60 7.92 17.71
CA SER A 29 -1.79 8.25 19.12
C SER A 29 -0.51 8.47 19.96
N ASN A 30 0.63 7.87 19.62
CA ASN A 30 1.93 8.07 20.29
C ASN A 30 3.07 7.39 19.51
N ARG A 31 4.32 7.60 19.97
CA ARG A 31 5.54 6.98 19.43
C ARG A 31 5.44 5.46 19.29
N SER A 32 4.91 4.77 20.31
CA SER A 32 4.77 3.31 20.30
C SER A 32 3.74 2.83 19.28
N HIS A 33 2.67 3.61 19.06
CA HIS A 33 1.69 3.33 18.04
C HIS A 33 2.29 3.49 16.64
N LEU A 34 3.02 4.59 16.40
CA LEU A 34 3.76 4.82 15.16
C LEU A 34 4.77 3.70 14.90
N ALA A 35 5.64 3.39 15.87
CA ALA A 35 6.67 2.36 15.73
C ALA A 35 6.06 0.99 15.40
N ARG A 36 4.94 0.62 16.05
CA ARG A 36 4.25 -0.64 15.76
C ARG A 36 3.75 -0.71 14.32
N ILE A 37 3.15 0.37 13.83
CA ILE A 37 2.65 0.45 12.45
C ILE A 37 3.82 0.41 11.48
N ALA A 38 4.85 1.23 11.71
CA ALA A 38 6.01 1.34 10.84
C ALA A 38 6.76 0.00 10.70
N ILE A 39 7.03 -0.69 11.82
CA ILE A 39 7.68 -2.01 11.81
C ILE A 39 6.83 -3.02 11.04
N ARG A 40 5.50 -3.04 11.27
CA ARG A 40 4.60 -3.93 10.54
C ARG A 40 4.64 -3.64 9.04
N SER A 41 4.41 -2.39 8.64
CA SER A 41 4.41 -2.00 7.23
C SER A 41 5.75 -2.25 6.55
N PHE A 42 6.86 -2.11 7.28
CA PHE A 42 8.19 -2.45 6.77
C PHE A 42 8.33 -3.94 6.47
N ILE A 43 7.97 -4.81 7.43
CA ILE A 43 8.04 -6.28 7.25
C ILE A 43 7.07 -6.74 6.16
N GLU A 44 5.83 -6.24 6.15
CA GLU A 44 4.84 -6.58 5.12
C GLU A 44 5.34 -6.22 3.71
N ARG A 45 6.07 -5.10 3.58
CA ARG A 45 6.65 -4.65 2.32
C ARG A 45 7.85 -5.50 1.88
N ASP A 46 8.74 -5.86 2.81
CA ASP A 46 10.01 -6.53 2.50
C ASP A 46 9.85 -8.04 2.32
N GLU A 47 9.03 -8.68 3.15
CA GLU A 47 8.81 -10.14 3.09
C GLU A 47 7.59 -10.53 2.25
N GLY A 48 6.81 -9.57 1.75
CA GLY A 48 5.58 -9.84 0.99
C GLY A 48 4.48 -10.52 1.82
N ILE A 49 4.65 -10.60 3.14
CA ILE A 49 3.68 -11.20 4.06
C ILE A 49 2.61 -10.17 4.35
N HIS A 50 1.44 -10.29 3.71
CA HIS A 50 0.32 -9.38 3.94
C HIS A 50 -0.50 -9.89 5.13
N LEU A 51 -0.42 -9.24 6.30
CA LEU A 51 -1.28 -9.56 7.45
C LEU A 51 -2.69 -9.02 7.23
N LYS A 52 -3.46 -9.64 6.32
CA LYS A 52 -4.93 -9.51 6.05
C LYS A 52 -5.57 -8.11 5.90
N ASN A 53 -4.93 -7.01 6.27
CA ASN A 53 -5.52 -5.66 6.33
C ASN A 53 -4.83 -4.64 5.40
N SER A 54 -3.85 -5.06 4.59
CA SER A 54 -3.22 -4.25 3.53
C SER A 54 -3.44 -4.88 2.15
N ALA A 55 -4.63 -5.43 1.90
CA ALA A 55 -4.89 -6.33 0.77
C ALA A 55 -4.65 -5.72 -0.63
N ASP A 56 -4.62 -4.38 -0.76
CA ASP A 56 -4.62 -3.71 -2.06
C ASP A 56 -3.34 -2.90 -2.38
N ARG A 57 -2.33 -2.87 -1.48
CA ARG A 57 -1.05 -2.19 -1.77
C ARG A 57 -0.01 -3.17 -2.24
N VAL A 58 0.48 -2.96 -3.47
CA VAL A 58 1.58 -3.71 -4.07
C VAL A 58 2.82 -2.82 -4.13
N SER A 59 3.94 -3.25 -3.54
CA SER A 59 5.24 -2.59 -3.68
C SER A 59 6.13 -3.43 -4.60
N ILE A 60 6.57 -2.83 -5.72
CA ILE A 60 7.49 -3.48 -6.67
C ILE A 60 8.79 -2.70 -6.80
N ARG A 61 9.90 -3.40 -7.04
CA ARG A 61 11.14 -2.78 -7.51
C ARG A 61 11.17 -2.88 -9.03
N VAL A 62 11.25 -1.73 -9.71
CA VAL A 62 11.36 -1.66 -11.17
C VAL A 62 12.81 -1.42 -11.58
N PRO A 63 13.25 -1.89 -12.77
CA PRO A 63 14.55 -1.53 -13.32
C PRO A 63 14.70 -0.01 -13.47
N GLY A 64 15.88 0.53 -13.16
CA GLY A 64 16.12 1.99 -13.18
C GLY A 64 15.78 2.66 -14.51
N ALA A 65 16.07 2.01 -15.63
CA ALA A 65 15.71 2.52 -16.95
C ALA A 65 14.18 2.72 -17.12
N VAL A 66 13.37 1.80 -16.59
CA VAL A 66 11.91 1.90 -16.63
C VAL A 66 11.42 3.05 -15.75
N HIS A 67 12.00 3.19 -14.56
CA HIS A 67 11.72 4.30 -13.65
C HIS A 67 11.93 5.66 -14.33
N SER A 68 13.11 5.87 -14.90
CA SER A 68 13.46 7.14 -15.54
C SER A 68 12.57 7.47 -16.74
N ILE A 69 12.13 6.46 -17.50
CA ILE A 69 11.19 6.67 -18.61
C ILE A 69 9.84 7.16 -18.09
N ILE A 70 9.30 6.51 -17.05
CA ILE A 70 7.99 6.90 -16.48
C ILE A 70 8.07 8.30 -15.87
N GLU A 71 9.13 8.61 -15.12
CA GLU A 71 9.37 9.97 -14.59
C GLU A 71 9.36 11.01 -15.72
N ARG A 72 10.06 10.73 -16.82
CA ARG A 72 10.08 11.64 -17.97
C ARG A 72 8.69 11.84 -18.59
N MET A 73 7.87 10.79 -18.64
CA MET A 73 6.50 10.91 -19.14
C MET A 73 5.62 11.78 -18.24
N VAL A 74 5.82 11.72 -16.93
CA VAL A 74 5.16 12.60 -15.96
C VAL A 74 5.64 14.04 -16.15
N GLU A 75 6.95 14.29 -16.28
CA GLU A 75 7.51 15.62 -16.55
C GLU A 75 6.95 16.25 -17.84
N MET A 76 6.75 15.44 -18.87
CA MET A 76 6.17 15.87 -20.14
C MET A 76 4.64 16.03 -20.10
N GLY A 77 3.99 15.73 -18.97
CA GLY A 77 2.56 15.90 -18.76
C GLY A 77 1.67 14.81 -19.36
N TYR A 78 2.23 13.68 -19.78
CA TYR A 78 1.43 12.52 -20.25
C TYR A 78 0.65 11.87 -19.10
N TYR A 79 1.22 11.93 -17.89
CA TYR A 79 0.63 11.38 -16.67
C TYR A 79 0.70 12.41 -15.55
N SER A 80 -0.29 12.40 -14.66
CA SER A 80 -0.34 13.30 -13.50
C SER A 80 0.62 12.88 -12.39
N SER A 81 0.96 11.59 -12.32
CA SER A 81 1.93 11.03 -11.38
C SER A 81 2.49 9.69 -11.87
N PHE A 82 3.55 9.20 -11.23
CA PHE A 82 4.11 7.89 -11.51
C PHE A 82 3.07 6.77 -11.28
N GLU A 83 2.31 6.87 -10.19
CA GLU A 83 1.24 5.94 -9.83
C GLU A 83 0.17 5.90 -10.92
N SER A 84 -0.24 7.06 -11.46
CA SER A 84 -1.25 7.10 -12.53
C SER A 84 -0.81 6.36 -13.79
N ALA A 85 0.49 6.41 -14.13
CA ALA A 85 1.05 5.66 -15.25
C ALA A 85 1.00 4.15 -15.00
N VAL A 86 1.36 3.71 -13.77
CA VAL A 86 1.31 2.30 -13.38
C VAL A 86 -0.12 1.78 -13.34
N GLU A 87 -1.07 2.56 -12.78
CA GLU A 87 -2.48 2.21 -12.73
C GLU A 87 -3.09 2.00 -14.11
N GLU A 88 -2.76 2.86 -15.08
CA GLU A 88 -3.25 2.70 -16.46
C GLU A 88 -2.79 1.37 -17.06
N VAL A 89 -1.51 1.02 -16.90
CA VAL A 89 -0.97 -0.25 -17.39
C VAL A 89 -1.66 -1.43 -16.71
N LEU A 90 -1.81 -1.39 -15.38
CA LEU A 90 -2.50 -2.45 -14.65
C LEU A 90 -3.94 -2.64 -15.14
N ARG A 91 -4.68 -1.54 -15.34
CA ARG A 91 -6.04 -1.60 -15.90
C ARG A 91 -6.05 -2.17 -17.31
N ARG A 92 -5.13 -1.75 -18.17
CA ARG A 92 -5.09 -2.19 -19.58
C ARG A 92 -4.79 -3.68 -19.70
N GLU A 93 -3.80 -4.18 -18.96
CA GLU A 93 -3.31 -5.56 -19.09
C GLU A 93 -4.17 -6.57 -18.29
N PHE A 94 -4.62 -6.20 -17.09
CA PHE A 94 -5.35 -7.11 -16.20
C PHE A 94 -6.87 -6.94 -16.24
N LEU A 95 -7.37 -5.77 -16.64
CA LEU A 95 -8.81 -5.48 -16.77
C LEU A 95 -9.19 -5.00 -18.19
N PRO A 96 -8.83 -5.72 -19.26
CA PRO A 96 -9.37 -5.41 -20.58
C PRO A 96 -10.90 -5.54 -20.56
N LYS A 97 -11.61 -4.66 -21.30
CA LYS A 97 -13.09 -4.55 -21.28
C LYS A 97 -13.80 -5.90 -21.41
N ASP A 98 -13.25 -6.79 -22.22
CA ASP A 98 -13.81 -8.13 -22.46
C ASP A 98 -13.72 -9.04 -21.22
N LYS A 99 -12.66 -8.91 -20.39
CA LYS A 99 -12.54 -9.62 -19.11
C LYS A 99 -13.40 -9.00 -18.01
N ILE A 100 -13.68 -7.69 -18.09
CA ILE A 100 -14.52 -7.01 -17.08
C ILE A 100 -15.94 -7.58 -17.11
N GLU A 101 -16.52 -7.86 -18.28
CA GLU A 101 -17.86 -8.46 -18.36
C GLU A 101 -17.90 -9.89 -17.79
N GLU A 102 -16.87 -10.70 -18.08
CA GLU A 102 -16.74 -12.05 -17.56
C GLU A 102 -16.58 -12.08 -16.02
N VAL A 103 -15.75 -11.17 -15.48
CA VAL A 103 -15.49 -11.08 -14.04
C VAL A 103 -16.69 -10.49 -13.29
N LYS A 104 -17.38 -9.48 -13.85
CA LYS A 104 -18.62 -8.95 -13.28
C LYS A 104 -19.67 -10.05 -13.15
N GLY A 105 -19.90 -10.85 -14.19
CA GLY A 105 -20.85 -11.96 -14.14
C GLY A 105 -20.57 -12.93 -13.00
N LYS A 106 -19.29 -13.29 -12.78
CA LYS A 106 -18.89 -14.22 -11.71
C LYS A 106 -18.91 -13.61 -10.30
N LEU A 107 -18.62 -12.32 -10.16
CA LEU A 107 -18.69 -11.63 -8.86
C LEU A 107 -20.14 -11.47 -8.37
N PHE A 108 -21.06 -11.07 -9.25
CA PHE A 108 -22.48 -10.95 -8.92
C PHE A 108 -23.14 -12.30 -8.57
N ASP A 109 -22.71 -13.39 -9.22
CA ASP A 109 -23.17 -14.75 -8.90
C ASP A 109 -22.59 -15.28 -7.57
N GLY A 110 -21.37 -14.86 -7.21
CA GLY A 110 -20.73 -15.16 -5.93
C GLY A 110 -21.42 -14.46 -4.75
N GLU A 111 -21.76 -13.19 -4.89
CA GLU A 111 -22.47 -12.40 -3.87
C GLU A 111 -23.88 -12.93 -3.61
N ARG A 112 -24.61 -13.35 -4.66
CA ARG A 112 -25.93 -14.01 -4.50
C ARG A 112 -25.86 -15.31 -3.71
N LYS A 113 -24.85 -16.15 -3.97
CA LYS A 113 -24.67 -17.41 -3.22
C LYS A 113 -24.31 -17.21 -1.75
N ILE A 114 -23.72 -16.07 -1.39
CA ILE A 114 -23.42 -15.72 0.00
C ILE A 114 -24.69 -15.23 0.70
N LEU A 115 -25.51 -14.42 0.04
CA LEU A 115 -26.80 -13.96 0.57
C LEU A 115 -27.85 -15.09 0.68
N GLU A 116 -27.87 -16.07 -0.23
CA GLU A 116 -28.78 -17.22 -0.15
C GLU A 116 -28.39 -18.27 0.91
N ARG A 117 -27.19 -18.13 1.52
CA ARG A 117 -26.67 -19.00 2.57
C ARG A 117 -26.71 -18.37 3.97
N MET A 118 -27.21 -17.15 4.09
CA MET A 118 -27.50 -16.46 5.36
C MET A 118 -28.99 -16.56 5.68
#